data_AF-A0A2N3B669-F1
#
_entry.id   AF-A0A2N3B669-F1
#
_cell.length_a   1.000
_cell.length_b   1.000
_cell.length_c   1.000
_cell.angle_alpha   90.00
_cell.angle_beta   90.00
_cell.angle_gamma   90.00
#
_symmetry.space_group_name_H-M   'P 1'
#
loop_
_entity.id
_entity.type
_entity.pdbx_description
1 polymer ?
#
loop_
_entity_poly.entity_id
_entity_poly.type
_entity_poly.pdbx_seq_one_letter_code
_entity_poly.pdbx_strand_id
1 'polypeptide(L)'
;KMLLDNDGSVRVARAIQAAFPDAPVDIICIDPIRNLFDGGPDGGGENDNTAMMFFLKDRVEVLRDHIDPDCGIILIHHTKKLSKQQVKEDPFLALSGASALRGFYTSGLILHRPDEDASERKLEIELRNGPALPSKLIDKVRGQWVEINPMNERLVRAEVGAKHDAERDRKGGVIVHLISEQAEQGKMFTLSQFAAKFENKGSLGGQTSIRERLHVLATKGHVKFVRGDQIRDLGLKRDRSKFGYLCVRDMRLRTDREVVDDETGEVCPAFVRVLPTDFMCPQSGALLPVENPEVWVDQDGGEA
;
A
#
# COMPACT_ATOMS: atom_id res chain seq x y z
N LYS A 1 -29.37 1.33 25.58
CA LYS A 1 -28.09 2.01 25.26
C LYS A 1 -27.95 3.19 26.21
N MET A 2 -26.82 3.37 26.87
CA MET A 2 -26.60 4.53 27.76
C MET A 2 -26.35 5.76 26.88
N LEU A 3 -27.02 6.87 27.16
CA LEU A 3 -26.73 8.18 26.57
C LEU A 3 -26.25 9.10 27.69
N LEU A 4 -25.48 10.12 27.35
CA LEU A 4 -25.14 11.19 28.27
C LEU A 4 -26.23 12.27 28.22
N ASP A 5 -27.49 11.88 28.43
CA ASP A 5 -28.59 12.82 28.68
C ASP A 5 -28.55 13.26 30.16
N ASN A 6 -29.57 13.99 30.63
CA ASN A 6 -29.61 14.46 32.02
C ASN A 6 -29.52 13.29 33.03
N ASP A 7 -30.29 12.23 32.82
CA ASP A 7 -30.31 11.07 33.73
C ASP A 7 -29.01 10.26 33.62
N GLY A 8 -28.50 10.10 32.41
CA GLY A 8 -27.25 9.44 32.10
C GLY A 8 -26.05 10.13 32.73
N SER A 9 -26.00 11.46 32.65
CA SER A 9 -24.94 12.27 33.27
C SER A 9 -24.89 12.06 34.78
N VAL A 10 -26.05 12.07 35.46
CA VAL A 10 -26.13 11.79 36.90
C VAL A 10 -25.67 10.37 37.23
N ARG A 11 -26.04 9.38 36.41
CA ARG A 11 -25.60 7.98 36.60
C ARG A 11 -24.10 7.83 36.42
N VAL A 12 -23.51 8.47 35.40
CA VAL A 12 -22.07 8.47 35.16
C VAL A 12 -21.33 9.14 36.32
N ALA A 13 -21.78 10.33 36.74
CA ALA A 13 -21.19 11.05 37.86
C ALA A 13 -21.18 10.21 39.16
N ARG A 14 -22.32 9.59 39.50
CA ARG A 14 -22.41 8.70 40.67
C ARG A 14 -21.50 7.49 40.55
N ALA A 15 -21.39 6.91 39.35
CA ALA A 15 -20.50 5.77 39.13
C ALA A 15 -19.02 6.18 39.32
N ILE A 16 -18.63 7.36 38.85
CA ILE A 16 -17.28 7.91 39.05
C ILE A 16 -17.03 8.18 40.54
N GLN A 17 -17.93 8.86 41.24
CA GLN A 17 -17.81 9.13 42.68
C GLN A 17 -17.75 7.84 43.52
N ALA A 18 -18.50 6.80 43.13
CA ALA A 18 -18.45 5.52 43.82
C ALA A 18 -17.12 4.77 43.58
N ALA A 19 -16.53 4.91 42.39
CA ALA A 19 -15.25 4.31 42.05
C ALA A 19 -14.06 5.09 42.64
N PHE A 20 -14.21 6.41 42.82
CA PHE A 20 -13.21 7.34 43.34
C PHE A 20 -13.79 8.13 44.52
N PRO A 21 -13.94 7.50 45.71
CA PRO A 21 -14.61 8.13 46.85
C PRO A 21 -13.75 9.16 47.58
N ASP A 22 -12.43 9.02 47.52
CA ASP A 22 -11.50 9.80 48.33
C ASP A 22 -11.12 11.15 47.71
N ALA A 23 -11.22 11.27 46.38
CA ALA A 23 -10.87 12.47 45.63
C ALA A 23 -11.58 12.50 44.27
N PRO A 24 -11.86 13.70 43.71
CA PRO A 24 -12.28 13.83 42.32
C PRO A 24 -11.20 13.31 41.35
N VAL A 25 -11.61 12.99 40.13
CA VAL A 25 -10.71 12.48 39.09
C VAL A 25 -10.06 13.62 38.31
N ASP A 26 -8.76 13.51 38.01
CA ASP A 26 -8.05 14.52 37.21
C ASP A 26 -8.37 14.46 35.71
N ILE A 27 -8.77 13.28 35.21
CA ILE A 27 -9.02 13.04 33.79
C ILE A 27 -10.24 12.15 33.59
N ILE A 28 -11.14 12.56 32.71
CA ILE A 28 -12.25 11.75 32.21
C ILE A 28 -12.01 11.42 30.74
N CYS A 29 -12.03 10.13 30.40
CA CYS A 29 -11.84 9.65 29.05
C CYS A 29 -13.13 8.99 28.53
N ILE A 30 -13.67 9.48 27.40
CA ILE A 30 -14.88 8.95 26.77
C ILE A 30 -14.52 8.27 25.45
N ASP A 31 -14.59 6.94 25.43
CA ASP A 31 -14.20 6.12 24.28
C ASP A 31 -15.30 5.14 23.78
N PRO A 32 -15.84 5.32 22.56
CA PRO A 32 -15.92 6.56 21.78
C PRO A 32 -17.17 7.38 22.15
N ILE A 33 -17.15 8.68 21.86
CA ILE A 33 -18.29 9.58 22.14
C ILE A 33 -19.61 9.11 21.52
N ARG A 34 -19.55 8.43 20.36
CA ARG A 34 -20.71 7.87 19.65
C ARG A 34 -21.57 6.94 20.50
N ASN A 35 -20.98 6.28 21.49
CA ASN A 35 -21.73 5.36 22.35
C ASN A 35 -22.61 6.09 23.36
N LEU A 36 -22.26 7.33 23.72
CA LEU A 36 -22.94 8.15 24.71
C LEU A 36 -23.60 9.41 24.13
N PHE A 37 -23.50 9.62 22.81
CA PHE A 37 -23.92 10.86 22.15
C PHE A 37 -25.42 11.17 22.34
N ASP A 38 -25.71 12.27 23.02
CA ASP A 38 -27.03 12.90 23.09
C ASP A 38 -27.00 14.23 22.32
N GLY A 39 -27.67 14.25 21.16
CA GLY A 39 -27.74 15.42 20.29
C GLY A 39 -28.76 16.48 20.71
N GLY A 40 -29.44 16.28 21.85
CA GLY A 40 -30.42 17.20 22.39
C GLY A 40 -31.83 17.04 21.79
N PRO A 41 -32.73 17.98 22.10
CA PRO A 41 -34.16 17.86 21.80
C PRO A 41 -34.48 17.69 20.31
N ASP A 42 -33.66 18.28 19.44
CA ASP A 42 -33.83 18.24 17.99
C ASP A 42 -33.34 16.92 17.35
N GLY A 43 -32.74 16.03 18.15
CA GLY A 43 -32.37 14.68 17.72
C GLY A 43 -31.26 14.59 16.66
N GLY A 44 -30.49 15.66 16.47
CA GLY A 44 -29.38 15.69 15.52
C GLY A 44 -28.28 14.67 15.87
N GLY A 45 -27.59 14.14 14.85
CA GLY A 45 -26.52 13.16 15.04
C GLY A 45 -25.12 13.77 15.15
N GLU A 46 -24.10 12.93 15.33
CA GLU A 46 -22.66 13.29 15.41
C GLU A 46 -22.15 14.11 14.20
N ASN A 47 -22.86 14.08 13.07
CA ASN A 47 -22.53 14.83 11.86
C ASN A 47 -23.07 16.27 11.86
N ASP A 48 -24.02 16.58 12.73
CA ASP A 48 -24.64 17.89 12.85
C ASP A 48 -23.82 18.73 13.83
N ASN A 49 -23.34 19.89 13.36
CA ASN A 49 -22.53 20.79 14.17
C ASN A 49 -23.28 21.33 15.38
N THR A 50 -24.58 21.60 15.26
CA THR A 50 -25.41 22.12 16.35
C THR A 50 -25.58 21.06 17.43
N ALA A 51 -25.91 19.82 17.02
CA ALA A 51 -26.05 18.70 17.95
C ALA A 51 -24.71 18.33 18.61
N MET A 52 -23.60 18.37 17.86
CA MET A 52 -22.26 18.17 18.40
C MET A 52 -21.90 19.25 19.43
N MET A 53 -22.14 20.53 19.12
CA MET A 53 -21.89 21.61 20.07
C MET A 53 -22.75 21.49 21.33
N PHE A 54 -24.02 21.11 21.19
CA PHE A 54 -24.91 20.85 22.33
C PHE A 54 -24.37 19.71 23.18
N PHE A 55 -23.99 18.57 22.58
CA PHE A 55 -23.41 17.46 23.32
C PHE A 55 -22.15 17.88 24.10
N LEU A 56 -21.25 18.63 23.48
CA LEU A 56 -20.01 19.09 24.12
C LEU A 56 -20.28 20.06 25.27
N LYS A 57 -21.14 21.08 25.07
CA LYS A 57 -21.40 22.12 26.08
C LYS A 57 -22.39 21.69 27.16
N ASP A 58 -23.50 21.08 26.78
CA ASP A 58 -24.61 20.85 27.68
C ASP A 58 -24.56 19.47 28.33
N ARG A 59 -23.71 18.55 27.84
CA ARG A 59 -23.50 17.21 28.43
C ARG A 59 -22.10 17.02 28.96
N VAL A 60 -21.07 17.20 28.13
CA VAL A 60 -19.69 16.92 28.53
C VAL A 60 -19.18 17.94 29.55
N GLU A 61 -19.34 19.24 29.32
CA GLU A 61 -18.92 20.26 30.30
C GLU A 61 -19.75 20.18 31.59
N VAL A 62 -21.06 19.95 31.49
CA VAL A 62 -21.92 19.79 32.68
C VAL A 62 -21.49 18.58 33.51
N LEU A 63 -21.12 17.46 32.86
CA LEU A 63 -20.55 16.31 33.56
C LEU A 63 -19.21 16.66 34.21
N ARG A 64 -18.32 17.36 33.50
CA ARG A 64 -17.04 17.84 34.03
C ARG A 64 -17.27 18.68 35.29
N ASP A 65 -18.08 19.73 35.19
CA ASP A 65 -18.34 20.67 36.27
C ASP A 65 -18.98 20.00 37.50
N HIS A 66 -19.75 18.94 37.30
CA HIS A 66 -20.35 18.18 38.40
C HIS A 66 -19.35 17.25 39.10
N ILE A 67 -18.31 16.78 38.40
CA ILE A 67 -17.29 15.89 38.95
C ILE A 67 -16.15 16.72 39.53
N ASP A 68 -15.51 17.50 38.67
CA ASP A 68 -14.43 18.44 39.00
C ASP A 68 -14.23 19.41 37.81
N PRO A 69 -14.50 20.71 37.99
CA PRO A 69 -14.27 21.73 36.96
C PRO A 69 -12.83 21.79 36.44
N ASP A 70 -11.85 21.38 37.25
CA ASP A 70 -10.43 21.43 36.89
C ASP A 70 -9.94 20.16 36.17
N CYS A 71 -10.79 19.13 36.02
CA CYS A 71 -10.40 17.90 35.36
C CYS A 71 -10.30 18.04 33.83
N GLY A 72 -9.35 17.31 33.25
CA GLY A 72 -9.17 17.21 31.81
C GLY A 72 -10.16 16.24 31.17
N ILE A 73 -10.66 16.57 29.98
CA ILE A 73 -11.52 15.68 29.20
C ILE A 73 -10.78 15.17 27.97
N ILE A 74 -10.78 13.84 27.77
CA ILE A 74 -10.30 13.18 26.56
C ILE A 74 -11.49 12.56 25.83
N LEU A 75 -11.74 13.00 24.60
CA LEU A 75 -12.83 12.50 23.77
C LEU A 75 -12.26 11.70 22.60
N ILE A 76 -12.63 10.42 22.49
CA ILE A 76 -12.29 9.60 21.33
C ILE A 76 -13.43 9.68 20.33
N HIS A 77 -13.08 10.10 19.12
CA HIS A 77 -14.02 10.27 18.02
C HIS A 77 -13.58 9.41 16.83
N HIS A 78 -14.52 8.68 16.24
CA HIS A 78 -14.25 7.92 15.02
C HIS A 78 -14.20 8.86 13.81
N THR A 79 -13.14 8.79 13.02
CA THR A 79 -13.02 9.61 11.81
C THR A 79 -13.84 9.05 10.66
N LYS A 80 -14.28 9.94 9.77
CA LYS A 80 -14.78 9.58 8.44
C LYS A 80 -13.61 9.16 7.55
N LYS A 81 -13.91 8.30 6.58
CA LYS A 81 -12.95 7.91 5.57
C LYS A 81 -12.67 9.10 4.64
N LEU A 82 -11.45 9.60 4.66
CA LEU A 82 -10.94 10.60 3.73
C LEU A 82 -10.05 9.96 2.66
N SER A 83 -9.90 10.64 1.52
CA SER A 83 -8.89 10.26 0.52
C SER A 83 -7.47 10.61 1.01
N LYS A 84 -6.45 9.94 0.47
CA LYS A 84 -5.04 10.22 0.82
C LYS A 84 -4.63 11.69 0.58
N GLN A 85 -5.21 12.33 -0.44
CA GLN A 85 -4.94 13.74 -0.72
C GLN A 85 -5.56 14.66 0.35
N GLN A 86 -6.83 14.43 0.72
CA GLN A 86 -7.50 15.23 1.74
C GLN A 86 -6.83 15.11 3.11
N VAL A 87 -6.33 13.92 3.48
CA VAL A 87 -5.58 13.72 4.73
C VAL A 87 -4.28 14.52 4.74
N LYS A 88 -3.61 14.66 3.59
CA LYS A 88 -2.39 15.47 3.46
C LYS A 88 -2.65 16.97 3.55
N GLU A 89 -3.78 17.42 3.03
CA GLU A 89 -4.17 18.83 3.04
C GLU A 89 -4.62 19.27 4.45
N ASP A 90 -5.58 18.55 5.02
CA ASP A 90 -6.04 18.79 6.39
C ASP A 90 -6.67 17.51 6.98
N PRO A 91 -5.94 16.78 7.86
CA PRO A 91 -6.40 15.53 8.45
C PRO A 91 -7.58 15.74 9.40
N PHE A 92 -7.74 16.93 9.98
CA PHE A 92 -8.79 17.22 10.96
C PHE A 92 -10.17 17.40 10.33
N LEU A 93 -10.25 17.52 9.00
CA LEU A 93 -11.53 17.45 8.29
C LEU A 93 -12.18 16.06 8.37
N ALA A 94 -11.43 15.05 8.83
CA ALA A 94 -11.96 13.70 9.00
C ALA A 94 -12.94 13.59 10.17
N LEU A 95 -12.96 14.55 11.09
CA LEU A 95 -13.87 14.54 12.23
C LEU A 95 -15.31 14.85 11.79
N SER A 96 -16.28 14.05 12.25
CA SER A 96 -17.69 14.41 12.10
C SER A 96 -17.97 15.64 12.96
N GLY A 97 -18.68 16.63 12.44
CA GLY A 97 -18.84 17.90 13.15
C GLY A 97 -17.50 18.63 13.38
N ALA A 98 -16.52 18.45 12.49
CA ALA A 98 -15.17 19.01 12.64
C ALA A 98 -15.16 20.48 13.07
N SER A 99 -15.99 21.33 12.47
CA SER A 99 -16.07 22.75 12.84
C SER A 99 -16.51 22.99 14.28
N ALA A 100 -17.44 22.18 14.80
CA ALA A 100 -17.85 22.24 16.20
C ALA A 100 -16.70 21.79 17.11
N LEU A 101 -16.08 20.65 16.81
CA LEU A 101 -14.96 20.11 17.58
C LEU A 101 -13.76 21.06 17.62
N ARG A 102 -13.34 21.62 16.47
CA ARG A 102 -12.23 22.59 16.41
C ARG A 102 -12.51 23.86 17.20
N GLY A 103 -13.78 24.28 17.26
CA GLY A 103 -14.21 25.41 18.08
C GLY A 103 -14.21 25.11 19.59
N PHE A 104 -14.21 23.84 19.97
CA PHE A 104 -14.36 23.38 21.35
C PHE A 104 -13.04 22.90 21.98
N TYR A 105 -12.31 21.98 21.33
CA TYR A 105 -11.11 21.40 21.92
C TYR A 105 -9.99 22.44 22.12
N THR A 106 -9.16 22.19 23.13
CA THR A 106 -7.90 22.90 23.34
C THR A 106 -6.75 22.26 22.55
N SER A 107 -6.81 20.95 22.35
CA SER A 107 -5.84 20.16 21.58
C SER A 107 -6.54 19.05 20.80
N GLY A 108 -6.24 18.96 19.52
CA GLY A 108 -6.69 17.90 18.63
C GLY A 108 -5.54 16.95 18.29
N LEU A 109 -5.82 15.65 18.32
CA LEU A 109 -4.89 14.60 17.93
C LEU A 109 -5.54 13.72 16.87
N ILE A 110 -4.86 13.52 15.74
CA ILE A 110 -5.31 12.59 14.70
C ILE A 110 -4.21 11.59 14.39
N LEU A 111 -4.57 10.32 14.55
CA LEU A 111 -3.74 9.21 14.16
C LEU A 111 -4.19 8.68 12.80
N HIS A 112 -3.32 8.72 11.81
CA HIS A 112 -3.58 8.13 10.49
C HIS A 112 -2.40 7.28 10.02
N ARG A 113 -2.67 6.36 9.09
CA ARG A 113 -1.64 5.52 8.49
C ARG A 113 -1.19 6.17 7.16
N PRO A 114 0.06 6.65 7.05
CA PRO A 114 0.55 7.30 5.82
C PRO A 114 0.77 6.28 4.68
N ASP A 115 1.20 5.08 5.02
CA ASP A 115 1.42 3.95 4.11
C ASP A 115 0.66 2.72 4.62
N GLU A 116 -0.23 2.17 3.79
CA GLU A 116 -1.13 1.08 4.18
C GLU A 116 -0.39 -0.22 4.49
N ASP A 117 0.77 -0.42 3.87
CA ASP A 117 1.63 -1.60 4.01
C ASP A 117 2.58 -1.50 5.23
N ALA A 118 2.60 -0.34 5.89
CA ALA A 118 3.48 -0.04 7.02
C ALA A 118 2.73 -0.05 8.37
N SER A 119 3.39 -0.52 9.44
CA SER A 119 2.78 -0.56 10.78
C SER A 119 2.75 0.81 11.45
N GLU A 120 3.60 1.72 11.00
CA GLU A 120 3.74 3.07 11.52
C GLU A 120 2.47 3.92 11.31
N ARG A 121 2.27 4.86 12.22
CA ARG A 121 1.19 5.83 12.18
C ARG A 121 1.77 7.22 12.34
N LYS A 122 1.19 8.16 11.62
CA LYS A 122 1.46 9.58 11.80
C LYS A 122 0.43 10.16 12.77
N LEU A 123 0.92 10.74 13.85
CA LEU A 123 0.16 11.49 14.83
C LEU A 123 0.27 12.98 14.50
N GLU A 124 -0.81 13.53 13.98
CA GLU A 124 -0.98 14.94 13.69
C GLU A 124 -1.53 15.63 14.94
N ILE A 125 -0.95 16.79 15.28
CA ILE A 125 -1.26 17.52 16.51
C ILE A 125 -1.68 18.93 16.13
N GLU A 126 -2.87 19.33 16.56
CA GLU A 126 -3.38 20.70 16.43
C GLU A 126 -3.58 21.28 17.82
N LEU A 127 -3.01 22.45 18.09
CA LEU A 127 -3.21 23.18 19.34
C LEU A 127 -3.99 24.46 19.06
N ARG A 128 -4.98 24.75 19.90
CA ARG A 128 -5.70 26.03 19.83
C ARG A 128 -4.89 27.19 20.38
N ASN A 129 -4.10 26.91 21.41
CA ASN A 129 -3.30 27.89 22.13
C ASN A 129 -1.84 27.45 22.17
N GLY A 130 -0.92 28.40 22.04
CA GLY A 130 0.52 28.16 22.13
C GLY A 130 1.18 27.78 20.79
N PRO A 131 2.49 27.48 20.83
CA PRO A 131 3.25 27.12 19.64
C PRO A 131 2.81 25.75 19.10
N ALA A 132 2.73 25.63 17.77
CA ALA A 132 2.41 24.37 17.12
C ALA A 132 3.44 23.28 17.50
N LEU A 133 2.94 22.08 17.78
CA LEU A 133 3.78 20.91 18.02
C LEU A 133 4.01 20.14 16.72
N PRO A 134 5.23 19.62 16.49
CA PRO A 134 5.49 18.82 15.30
C PRO A 134 4.71 17.51 15.32
N SER A 135 4.27 17.07 14.14
CA SER A 135 3.69 15.73 13.98
C SER A 135 4.68 14.66 14.37
N LYS A 136 4.21 13.56 14.95
CA LYS A 136 5.05 12.43 15.37
C LYS A 136 4.82 11.21 14.49
N LEU A 137 5.87 10.45 14.21
CA LEU A 137 5.73 9.09 13.68
C LEU A 137 5.75 8.14 14.88
N ILE A 138 4.75 7.29 15.00
CA ILE A 138 4.63 6.36 16.12
C ILE A 138 4.36 4.95 15.62
N ASP A 139 4.82 3.95 16.36
CA ASP A 139 4.47 2.55 16.14
C ASP A 139 4.18 1.83 17.46
N LYS A 140 3.55 0.66 17.38
CA LYS A 140 3.20 -0.15 18.54
C LYS A 140 4.25 -1.24 18.74
N VAL A 141 5.21 -1.00 19.63
CA VAL A 141 6.26 -1.96 19.99
C VAL A 141 5.91 -2.60 21.33
N ARG A 142 5.82 -3.94 21.36
CA ARG A 142 5.49 -4.73 22.57
C ARG A 142 4.20 -4.26 23.27
N GLY A 143 3.20 -3.86 22.49
CA GLY A 143 1.91 -3.41 23.02
C GLY A 143 1.87 -1.93 23.43
N GLN A 144 2.99 -1.21 23.38
CA GLN A 144 3.09 0.20 23.76
C GLN A 144 3.31 1.09 22.54
N TRP A 145 2.68 2.26 22.54
CA TRP A 145 2.95 3.29 21.52
C TRP A 145 4.29 3.95 21.79
N VAL A 146 5.19 3.91 20.82
CA VAL A 146 6.52 4.52 20.89
C VAL A 146 6.71 5.52 19.75
N GLU A 147 7.38 6.62 20.03
CA GLU A 147 7.79 7.59 19.02
C GLU A 147 9.00 7.06 18.25
N ILE A 148 8.87 7.02 16.92
CA ILE A 148 9.93 6.63 16.00
C ILE A 148 10.66 7.91 15.56
N ASN A 149 11.97 7.96 15.81
CA ASN A 149 12.78 9.14 15.54
C ASN A 149 12.72 9.55 14.04
N PRO A 150 12.48 10.83 13.69
CA PRO A 150 12.41 11.31 12.30
C PRO A 150 13.66 11.02 11.44
N MET A 151 14.85 10.81 12.03
CA MET A 151 16.02 10.34 11.26
C MET A 151 15.79 8.95 10.67
N ASN A 152 15.02 8.10 11.34
CA ASN A 152 14.57 6.84 10.78
C ASN A 152 13.53 7.06 9.68
N GLU A 153 12.83 8.20 9.57
CA GLU A 153 11.87 8.42 8.48
C GLU A 153 12.58 8.49 7.10
N ARG A 154 13.78 9.07 7.03
CA ARG A 154 14.59 9.06 5.79
C ARG A 154 15.18 7.67 5.50
N LEU A 155 15.64 6.96 6.52
CA LEU A 155 16.14 5.59 6.40
C LEU A 155 15.01 4.60 6.04
N VAL A 156 13.85 4.72 6.67
CA VAL A 156 12.65 3.91 6.42
C VAL A 156 12.06 4.24 5.06
N ARG A 157 12.02 5.50 4.59
CA ARG A 157 11.64 5.79 3.19
C ARG A 157 12.65 5.24 2.18
N ALA A 158 13.94 5.25 2.51
CA ALA A 158 14.96 4.60 1.69
C ALA A 158 14.83 3.07 1.72
N GLU A 159 14.49 2.47 2.86
CA GLU A 159 14.23 1.03 3.00
C GLU A 159 12.90 0.61 2.39
N VAL A 160 11.86 1.44 2.41
CA VAL A 160 10.56 1.21 1.76
C VAL A 160 10.71 1.38 0.25
N GLY A 161 11.46 2.38 -0.21
CA GLY A 161 11.90 2.49 -1.60
C GLY A 161 12.69 1.26 -2.03
N ALA A 162 13.70 0.86 -1.26
CA ALA A 162 14.49 -0.32 -1.50
C ALA A 162 13.68 -1.62 -1.41
N LYS A 163 12.65 -1.71 -0.56
CA LYS A 163 11.73 -2.87 -0.49
C LYS A 163 10.78 -2.89 -1.69
N HIS A 164 10.25 -1.75 -2.11
CA HIS A 164 9.44 -1.69 -3.33
C HIS A 164 10.27 -1.97 -4.57
N ASP A 165 11.53 -1.53 -4.60
CA ASP A 165 12.46 -1.83 -5.69
C ASP A 165 12.90 -3.30 -5.65
N ALA A 166 13.23 -3.84 -4.47
CA ALA A 166 13.49 -5.28 -4.31
C ALA A 166 12.26 -6.14 -4.64
N GLU A 167 11.05 -5.68 -4.32
CA GLU A 167 9.83 -6.38 -4.70
C GLU A 167 9.54 -6.26 -6.20
N ARG A 168 9.86 -5.11 -6.82
CA ARG A 168 9.79 -4.92 -8.27
C ARG A 168 10.80 -5.80 -8.99
N ASP A 169 12.03 -5.89 -8.50
CA ASP A 169 13.08 -6.74 -9.04
C ASP A 169 12.74 -8.21 -8.84
N ARG A 170 12.20 -8.59 -7.66
CA ARG A 170 11.67 -9.95 -7.41
C ARG A 170 10.54 -10.29 -8.38
N LYS A 171 9.57 -9.40 -8.59
CA LYS A 171 8.47 -9.60 -9.55
C LYS A 171 8.99 -9.62 -10.99
N GLY A 172 10.05 -8.85 -11.30
CA GLY A 172 10.76 -8.90 -12.58
C GLY A 172 11.42 -10.25 -12.81
N GLY A 173 12.13 -10.78 -11.81
CA GLY A 173 12.72 -12.12 -11.83
C GLY A 173 11.66 -13.22 -11.99
N VAL A 174 10.49 -13.09 -11.35
CA VAL A 174 9.36 -14.02 -11.55
C VAL A 174 8.87 -14.01 -13.00
N ILE A 175 8.78 -12.84 -13.64
CA ILE A 175 8.40 -12.74 -15.06
C ILE A 175 9.43 -13.45 -15.95
N VAL A 176 10.73 -13.18 -15.75
CA VAL A 176 11.81 -13.80 -16.52
C VAL A 176 11.79 -15.32 -16.35
N HIS A 177 11.65 -15.79 -15.12
CA HIS A 177 11.56 -17.22 -14.80
C HIS A 177 10.36 -17.89 -15.47
N LEU A 178 9.17 -17.29 -15.38
CA LEU A 178 7.96 -17.83 -16.02
C LEU A 178 8.07 -17.85 -17.55
N ILE A 179 8.74 -16.89 -18.17
CA ILE A 179 8.99 -16.94 -19.63
C ILE A 179 9.85 -18.16 -19.97
N SER A 180 10.92 -18.40 -19.22
CA SER A 180 11.80 -19.57 -19.43
C SER A 180 11.06 -20.89 -19.19
N GLU A 181 10.34 -21.02 -18.08
CA GLU A 181 9.58 -22.22 -17.73
C GLU A 181 8.53 -22.56 -18.80
N GLN A 182 7.87 -21.54 -19.36
CA GLN A 182 6.92 -21.76 -20.45
C GLN A 182 7.60 -22.19 -21.74
N ALA A 183 8.79 -21.67 -22.05
CA ALA A 183 9.57 -22.12 -23.21
C ALA A 183 10.00 -23.59 -23.05
N GLU A 184 10.36 -24.03 -21.84
CA GLU A 184 10.63 -25.44 -21.55
C GLU A 184 9.39 -26.33 -21.71
N GLN A 185 8.19 -25.76 -21.60
CA GLN A 185 6.92 -26.42 -21.91
C GLN A 185 6.53 -26.30 -23.39
N GLY A 186 7.40 -25.77 -24.26
CA GLY A 186 7.16 -25.60 -25.69
C GLY A 186 6.30 -24.39 -26.06
N LYS A 187 6.11 -23.42 -25.14
CA LYS A 187 5.21 -22.28 -25.34
C LYS A 187 5.98 -20.96 -25.25
N MET A 188 5.95 -20.21 -26.35
CA MET A 188 6.41 -18.82 -26.37
C MET A 188 5.23 -17.85 -26.46
N PHE A 189 5.39 -16.68 -25.85
CA PHE A 189 4.35 -15.66 -25.79
C PHE A 189 4.84 -14.33 -26.36
N THR A 190 3.92 -13.59 -26.96
CA THR A 190 4.10 -12.16 -27.19
C THR A 190 3.82 -11.39 -25.91
N LEU A 191 4.24 -10.13 -25.83
CA LEU A 191 4.01 -9.26 -24.67
C LEU A 191 2.52 -9.24 -24.25
N SER A 192 1.62 -9.07 -25.22
CA SER A 192 0.17 -9.07 -24.96
C SER A 192 -0.37 -10.42 -24.53
N GLN A 193 0.09 -11.51 -25.14
CA GLN A 193 -0.36 -12.87 -24.79
C GLN A 193 0.11 -13.25 -23.39
N PHE A 194 1.36 -12.92 -23.04
CA PHE A 194 1.91 -13.17 -21.71
C PHE A 194 1.11 -12.42 -20.66
N ALA A 195 0.92 -11.10 -20.85
CA ALA A 195 0.16 -10.29 -19.92
C ALA A 195 -1.28 -10.79 -19.71
N ALA A 196 -1.95 -11.24 -20.77
CA ALA A 196 -3.31 -11.78 -20.67
C ALA A 196 -3.35 -13.15 -19.96
N LYS A 197 -2.38 -14.04 -20.24
CA LYS A 197 -2.37 -15.40 -19.69
C LYS A 197 -2.00 -15.44 -18.20
N PHE A 198 -1.13 -14.53 -17.78
CA PHE A 198 -0.56 -14.47 -16.43
C PHE A 198 -1.16 -13.36 -15.55
N GLU A 199 -2.24 -12.73 -16.00
CA GLU A 199 -3.02 -11.81 -15.18
C GLU A 199 -3.48 -12.50 -13.88
N ASN A 200 -3.25 -11.83 -12.75
CA ASN A 200 -3.57 -12.28 -11.39
C ASN A 200 -2.94 -13.64 -11.00
N LYS A 201 -1.86 -14.06 -11.67
CA LYS A 201 -1.08 -15.26 -11.32
C LYS A 201 0.30 -14.90 -10.81
N GLY A 202 0.86 -15.72 -9.93
CA GLY A 202 2.25 -15.58 -9.45
C GLY A 202 2.59 -14.21 -8.83
N SER A 203 1.61 -13.55 -8.21
CA SER A 203 1.75 -12.19 -7.64
C SER A 203 2.12 -11.10 -8.68
N LEU A 204 1.88 -11.34 -9.98
CA LEU A 204 2.25 -10.42 -11.05
C LEU A 204 1.29 -9.23 -11.22
N GLY A 205 0.08 -9.31 -10.68
CA GLY A 205 -0.95 -8.26 -10.73
C GLY A 205 -1.79 -8.29 -12.00
N GLY A 206 -2.43 -7.16 -12.32
CA GLY A 206 -3.31 -7.03 -13.49
C GLY A 206 -2.55 -6.94 -14.82
N GLN A 207 -3.26 -7.15 -15.93
CA GLN A 207 -2.68 -7.19 -17.28
C GLN A 207 -1.84 -5.93 -17.60
N THR A 208 -2.34 -4.73 -17.27
CA THR A 208 -1.63 -3.46 -17.52
C THR A 208 -0.31 -3.39 -16.77
N SER A 209 -0.29 -3.77 -15.49
CA SER A 209 0.93 -3.78 -14.67
C SER A 209 1.98 -4.76 -15.19
N ILE A 210 1.55 -5.91 -15.73
CA ILE A 210 2.47 -6.88 -16.35
C ILE A 210 3.09 -6.29 -17.63
N ARG A 211 2.28 -5.62 -18.47
CA ARG A 211 2.78 -4.96 -19.68
C ARG A 211 3.82 -3.89 -19.37
N GLU A 212 3.53 -3.01 -18.42
CA GLU A 212 4.45 -1.95 -18.00
C GLU A 212 5.78 -2.53 -17.48
N ARG A 213 5.73 -3.60 -16.68
CA ARG A 213 6.95 -4.27 -16.20
C ARG A 213 7.73 -4.95 -17.31
N LEU A 214 7.06 -5.61 -18.26
CA LEU A 214 7.72 -6.18 -19.42
C LEU A 214 8.44 -5.12 -20.24
N HIS A 215 7.86 -3.92 -20.38
CA HIS A 215 8.54 -2.79 -21.02
C HIS A 215 9.78 -2.36 -20.24
N VAL A 216 9.70 -2.26 -18.91
CA VAL A 216 10.88 -1.93 -18.08
C VAL A 216 11.98 -3.00 -18.21
N LEU A 217 11.63 -4.28 -18.11
CA LEU A 217 12.59 -5.39 -18.29
C LEU A 217 13.19 -5.40 -19.69
N ALA A 218 12.42 -5.04 -20.71
CA ALA A 218 12.91 -4.95 -22.07
C ALA A 218 13.89 -3.79 -22.28
N THR A 219 13.60 -2.63 -21.68
CA THR A 219 14.50 -1.47 -21.66
C THR A 219 15.78 -1.75 -20.87
N LYS A 220 15.71 -2.53 -19.78
CA LYS A 220 16.91 -2.98 -19.04
C LYS A 220 17.71 -4.06 -19.79
N GLY A 221 17.16 -4.69 -20.82
CA GLY A 221 17.81 -5.74 -21.59
C GLY A 221 17.63 -7.16 -21.05
N HIS A 222 16.97 -7.34 -19.89
CA HIS A 222 16.67 -8.66 -19.33
C HIS A 222 15.66 -9.46 -20.16
N VAL A 223 14.82 -8.76 -20.94
CA VAL A 223 13.89 -9.35 -21.91
C VAL A 223 14.19 -8.77 -23.29
N LYS A 224 14.37 -9.63 -24.28
CA LYS A 224 14.57 -9.26 -25.68
C LYS A 224 13.48 -9.89 -26.53
N PHE A 225 13.60 -9.77 -27.85
CA PHE A 225 12.56 -10.20 -28.77
C PHE A 225 13.10 -11.10 -29.87
N VAL A 226 12.27 -12.05 -30.31
CA VAL A 226 12.50 -12.89 -31.49
C VAL A 226 11.51 -12.53 -32.57
N ARG A 227 12.04 -12.24 -33.76
CA ARG A 227 11.31 -11.86 -34.96
C ARG A 227 11.86 -12.55 -36.21
N GLY A 228 11.16 -12.36 -37.32
CA GLY A 228 11.65 -12.75 -38.64
C GLY A 228 11.64 -14.26 -38.89
N ASP A 229 12.64 -14.72 -39.65
CA ASP A 229 12.70 -16.10 -40.12
C ASP A 229 12.99 -17.11 -39.00
N GLN A 230 13.64 -16.68 -37.92
CA GLN A 230 13.88 -17.53 -36.74
C GLN A 230 12.58 -18.02 -36.08
N ILE A 231 11.48 -17.27 -36.20
CA ILE A 231 10.15 -17.74 -35.74
C ILE A 231 9.74 -19.02 -36.48
N ARG A 232 10.06 -19.13 -37.77
CA ARG A 232 9.73 -20.30 -38.59
C ARG A 232 10.61 -21.50 -38.22
N ASP A 233 11.89 -21.25 -37.98
CA ASP A 233 12.84 -22.29 -37.57
C ASP A 233 12.50 -22.88 -36.18
N LEU A 234 11.93 -22.05 -35.31
CA LEU A 234 11.41 -22.45 -33.99
C LEU A 234 10.02 -23.10 -34.05
N GLY A 235 9.42 -23.27 -35.23
CA GLY A 235 8.10 -23.89 -35.39
C GLY A 235 6.92 -23.04 -34.87
N LEU A 236 7.14 -21.75 -34.62
CA LEU A 236 6.13 -20.85 -34.08
C LEU A 236 5.30 -20.18 -35.19
N LYS A 237 4.06 -19.83 -34.84
CA LYS A 237 3.19 -19.12 -35.78
C LYS A 237 3.73 -17.71 -36.01
N ARG A 238 3.70 -17.24 -37.27
CA ARG A 238 3.99 -15.83 -37.58
C ARG A 238 2.96 -14.95 -36.89
N ASP A 239 3.43 -14.16 -35.93
CA ASP A 239 2.58 -13.22 -35.21
C ASP A 239 2.70 -11.79 -35.77
N ARG A 240 1.62 -11.00 -35.66
CA ARG A 240 1.57 -9.59 -36.12
C ARG A 240 1.93 -8.58 -35.02
N SER A 241 2.37 -9.03 -33.85
CA SER A 241 2.81 -8.16 -32.76
C SER A 241 3.93 -7.24 -33.20
N LYS A 242 3.84 -5.97 -32.77
CA LYS A 242 4.88 -4.94 -32.96
C LYS A 242 6.26 -5.42 -32.50
N PHE A 243 6.30 -6.21 -31.42
CA PHE A 243 7.54 -6.64 -30.76
C PHE A 243 7.90 -8.11 -31.03
N GLY A 244 7.02 -8.93 -31.59
CA GLY A 244 7.28 -10.37 -31.72
C GLY A 244 7.16 -11.15 -30.40
N TYR A 245 7.91 -12.26 -30.30
CA TYR A 245 7.92 -13.15 -29.14
C TYR A 245 8.96 -12.72 -28.10
N LEU A 246 8.65 -12.94 -26.82
CA LEU A 246 9.55 -12.65 -25.71
C LEU A 246 10.71 -13.67 -25.68
N CYS A 247 11.92 -13.17 -25.43
CA CYS A 247 13.13 -13.96 -25.26
C CYS A 247 13.82 -13.53 -23.95
N VAL A 248 14.33 -14.50 -23.20
CA VAL A 248 15.14 -14.26 -21.99
C VAL A 248 16.50 -14.94 -22.15
N ARG A 249 17.46 -14.56 -21.30
CA ARG A 249 18.80 -15.13 -21.31
C ARG A 249 18.76 -16.65 -21.14
N ASP A 250 19.57 -17.35 -21.94
CA ASP A 250 19.71 -18.82 -21.94
C ASP A 250 18.40 -19.61 -22.16
N MET A 251 17.38 -18.97 -22.76
CA MET A 251 16.07 -19.59 -22.98
C MET A 251 16.15 -20.80 -23.91
N ARG A 252 15.54 -21.91 -23.47
CA ARG A 252 15.46 -23.17 -24.22
C ARG A 252 14.01 -23.49 -24.54
N LEU A 253 13.69 -23.64 -25.81
CA LEU A 253 12.37 -24.02 -26.27
C LEU A 253 12.32 -25.53 -26.46
N ARG A 254 11.42 -26.21 -25.75
CA ARG A 254 11.13 -27.62 -26.00
C ARG A 254 10.51 -27.78 -27.39
N THR A 255 11.00 -28.76 -28.13
CA THR A 255 10.49 -29.14 -29.44
C THR A 255 9.68 -30.44 -29.36
N ASP A 256 8.95 -30.76 -30.42
CA ASP A 256 8.20 -32.02 -30.54
C ASP A 256 9.11 -33.23 -30.85
N ARG A 257 10.43 -33.06 -30.86
CA ARG A 257 11.40 -34.14 -31.09
C ARG A 257 11.84 -34.72 -29.75
N GLU A 258 12.14 -36.02 -29.76
CA GLU A 258 12.73 -36.73 -28.63
C GLU A 258 14.15 -37.14 -28.98
N VAL A 259 15.06 -37.03 -28.01
CA VAL A 259 16.46 -37.48 -28.11
C VAL A 259 16.61 -38.68 -27.19
N VAL A 260 17.19 -39.75 -27.71
CA VAL A 260 17.56 -40.91 -26.92
C VAL A 260 18.98 -40.67 -26.40
N ASP A 261 19.16 -40.79 -25.10
CA ASP A 261 20.48 -40.74 -24.47
C ASP A 261 21.24 -42.03 -24.81
N ASP A 262 22.38 -41.91 -25.49
CA ASP A 262 23.13 -43.06 -26.03
C ASP A 262 23.77 -43.94 -24.93
N GLU A 263 23.93 -43.43 -23.70
CA GLU A 263 24.54 -44.17 -22.58
C GLU A 263 23.48 -44.84 -21.69
N THR A 264 22.34 -44.19 -21.47
CA THR A 264 21.28 -44.64 -20.55
C THR A 264 20.07 -45.24 -21.27
N GLY A 265 19.88 -44.93 -22.56
CA GLY A 265 18.71 -45.30 -23.35
C GLY A 265 17.44 -44.51 -23.01
N GLU A 266 17.52 -43.50 -22.13
CA GLU A 266 16.38 -42.68 -21.74
C GLU A 266 15.96 -41.72 -22.86
N VAL A 267 14.64 -41.63 -23.09
CA VAL A 267 14.05 -40.74 -24.10
C VAL A 267 13.74 -39.40 -23.45
N CYS A 268 14.51 -38.37 -23.80
CA CYS A 268 14.37 -37.01 -23.30
C CYS A 268 13.77 -36.08 -24.36
N PRO A 269 12.99 -35.05 -23.96
CA PRO A 269 12.56 -34.01 -24.90
C PRO A 269 13.75 -33.25 -25.50
N ALA A 270 13.72 -32.99 -26.81
CA ALA A 270 14.73 -32.17 -27.47
C ALA A 270 14.46 -30.68 -27.24
N PHE A 271 15.50 -29.91 -26.92
CA PHE A 271 15.42 -28.46 -26.70
C PHE A 271 16.25 -27.70 -27.73
N VAL A 272 15.75 -26.55 -28.18
CA VAL A 272 16.47 -25.61 -29.07
C VAL A 272 16.75 -24.32 -28.31
N ARG A 273 17.98 -23.80 -28.42
CA ARG A 273 18.34 -22.50 -27.86
C ARG A 273 17.62 -21.39 -28.64
N VAL A 274 16.96 -20.49 -27.92
CA VAL A 274 16.30 -19.33 -28.51
C VAL A 274 17.23 -18.13 -28.37
N LEU A 275 17.59 -17.53 -29.51
CA LEU A 275 18.46 -16.35 -29.55
C LEU A 275 17.63 -15.10 -29.83
N PRO A 276 17.98 -13.93 -29.26
CA PRO A 276 17.28 -12.68 -29.52
C PRO A 276 17.65 -12.11 -30.89
N THR A 277 16.67 -11.58 -31.63
CA THR A 277 16.89 -10.84 -32.88
C THR A 277 16.91 -9.34 -32.65
N ASP A 278 16.08 -8.84 -31.73
CA ASP A 278 15.89 -7.42 -31.47
C ASP A 278 15.88 -7.14 -29.96
N PHE A 279 16.35 -5.95 -29.58
CA PHE A 279 16.25 -5.43 -28.22
C PHE A 279 15.52 -4.08 -28.21
N MET A 280 15.00 -3.68 -27.04
CA MET A 280 14.34 -2.39 -26.88
C MET A 280 15.35 -1.32 -26.45
N CYS A 281 15.49 -0.26 -27.24
CA CYS A 281 16.38 0.86 -26.93
C CYS A 281 15.86 1.65 -25.70
N PRO A 282 16.70 1.95 -24.69
CA PRO A 282 16.25 2.61 -23.48
C PRO A 282 15.77 4.04 -23.70
N GLN A 283 16.41 4.75 -24.64
CA GLN A 283 16.18 6.17 -24.86
C GLN A 283 14.95 6.43 -25.74
N SER A 284 14.68 5.54 -26.70
CA SER A 284 13.63 5.74 -27.71
C SER A 284 12.46 4.76 -27.62
N GLY A 285 12.61 3.66 -26.86
CA GLY A 285 11.64 2.55 -26.84
C GLY A 285 11.50 1.84 -28.20
N ALA A 286 12.36 2.17 -29.18
CA ALA A 286 12.38 1.53 -30.49
C ALA A 286 13.05 0.16 -30.42
N LEU A 287 12.64 -0.75 -31.31
CA LEU A 287 13.33 -2.03 -31.49
C LEU A 287 14.55 -1.81 -32.38
N LEU A 288 15.70 -2.27 -31.90
CA LEU A 288 16.95 -2.28 -32.64
C LEU A 288 17.45 -3.73 -32.77
N PRO A 289 18.09 -4.08 -33.90
CA PRO A 289 18.66 -5.42 -34.07
C PRO A 289 19.79 -5.65 -33.08
N VAL A 290 19.88 -6.88 -32.56
CA VAL A 290 21.01 -7.31 -31.72
C VAL A 290 22.22 -7.55 -32.63
N GLU A 291 23.37 -6.95 -32.30
CA GLU A 291 24.60 -7.09 -33.08
C GLU A 291 25.15 -8.52 -33.06
N ASN A 292 25.20 -9.13 -31.89
CA ASN A 292 25.59 -10.54 -31.72
C ASN A 292 24.55 -11.28 -30.85
N PRO A 293 23.70 -12.14 -31.43
CA PRO A 293 22.68 -12.89 -30.71
C PRO A 293 23.22 -13.84 -29.63
N GLU A 294 24.48 -14.27 -29.72
CA GLU A 294 25.10 -15.17 -28.74
C GLU A 294 25.55 -14.46 -27.46
N VAL A 295 25.73 -13.14 -27.51
CA VAL A 295 26.21 -12.35 -26.38
C VAL A 295 25.03 -11.58 -25.76
N TRP A 296 24.66 -11.95 -24.55
CA TRP A 296 23.60 -11.26 -23.82
C TRP A 296 24.14 -10.03 -23.09
N VAL A 297 23.91 -8.86 -23.66
CA VAL A 297 24.22 -7.56 -23.02
C VAL A 297 22.99 -7.02 -22.30
N ASP A 298 23.12 -6.76 -21.00
CA ASP A 298 22.18 -5.98 -20.17
C ASP A 298 22.50 -4.48 -20.25
N GLN A 299 21.49 -3.63 -20.09
CA GLN A 299 21.55 -2.19 -20.37
C GLN A 299 21.45 -1.31 -19.11
N ASP A 300 21.28 -1.92 -17.95
CA ASP A 300 21.13 -1.24 -16.66
C ASP A 300 22.45 -1.08 -15.89
N GLY A 301 23.60 -1.42 -16.50
CA GLY A 301 24.92 -1.17 -15.92
C GLY A 301 25.22 -1.96 -14.65
N GLY A 302 24.40 -2.94 -14.30
CA GLY A 302 24.65 -3.87 -13.21
C GLY A 302 25.67 -4.93 -13.64
N GLU A 303 26.87 -4.86 -13.08
CA GLU A 303 27.75 -6.02 -13.03
C GLU A 303 27.03 -7.18 -12.32
N ALA A 304 27.25 -8.38 -12.83
CA ALA A 304 26.75 -9.64 -12.28
C ALA A 304 27.25 -9.90 -10.84
#